data_AF-A0A973QXH6-F1
#
_entry.id   AF-A0A973QXH6-F1
#
_cell.length_a   1.000
_cell.length_b   1.000
_cell.length_c   1.000
_cell.angle_alpha   90.00
_cell.angle_beta   90.00
_cell.angle_gamma   90.00
#
_symmetry.space_group_name_H-M   'P 1'
#
loop_
_entity.id
_entity.type
_entity.pdbx_description
1 polymer ?
#
loop_
_entity_poly.entity_id
_entity_poly.type
_entity_poly.pdbx_seq_one_letter_code
_entity_poly.pdbx_strand_id
1 'polypeptide(L)' 'MCPNCEDFVLTVAMLGRLVLYADTPGADLDFADVVGGALAVSLPEPPPGLFPPGYDPTDGPQYPGQG' A
#
# COMPACT_ATOMS: atom_id res chain seq x y z
N MET A 1 -24.09 -8.87 1.86
CA MET A 1 -22.92 -8.50 1.03
C MET A 1 -22.52 -7.11 1.46
N CYS A 2 -21.28 -6.90 1.93
CA CYS A 2 -20.86 -5.55 2.30
C CYS A 2 -20.65 -4.73 1.01
N PRO A 3 -21.13 -3.47 0.94
CA PRO A 3 -20.84 -2.59 -0.19
C PRO A 3 -19.33 -2.44 -0.36
N ASN A 4 -18.83 -2.55 -1.59
CA ASN A 4 -17.42 -2.34 -1.96
C ASN A 4 -16.42 -3.38 -1.42
N CYS A 5 -16.88 -4.48 -0.80
CA CYS A 5 -16.01 -5.59 -0.39
C CYS A 5 -15.24 -6.18 -1.58
N GLU A 6 -15.88 -6.29 -2.75
CA GLU A 6 -15.26 -6.82 -3.97
C GLU A 6 -14.15 -5.88 -4.47
N ASP A 7 -14.43 -4.57 -4.53
CA ASP A 7 -13.45 -3.57 -4.95
C ASP A 7 -12.26 -3.49 -3.99
N PHE A 8 -12.49 -3.63 -2.68
CA PHE A 8 -11.43 -3.73 -1.69
C PHE A 8 -10.53 -4.95 -1.94
N VAL A 9 -11.12 -6.13 -2.15
CA VAL A 9 -10.36 -7.36 -2.45
C VAL A 9 -9.58 -7.22 -3.74
N LEU A 10 -10.17 -6.62 -4.77
CA LEU A 10 -9.51 -6.36 -6.05
C LEU A 10 -8.33 -5.39 -5.88
N THR A 11 -8.52 -4.30 -5.12
CA THR A 11 -7.47 -3.31 -4.84
C THR A 11 -6.29 -3.95 -4.11
N VAL A 12 -6.56 -4.75 -3.07
CA VAL A 12 -5.52 -5.48 -2.32
C VAL A 12 -4.80 -6.48 -3.22
N ALA A 13 -5.52 -7.19 -4.09
CA ALA A 13 -4.92 -8.12 -5.04
C ALA A 13 -4.03 -7.40 -6.08
N MET A 14 -4.42 -6.21 -6.54
CA MET A 14 -3.61 -5.38 -7.44
C MET A 14 -2.33 -4.89 -6.75
N LEU A 15 -2.43 -4.39 -5.52
CA LEU A 15 -1.27 -4.00 -4.70
C LEU A 15 -0.31 -5.18 -4.50
N GLY A 16 -0.83 -6.36 -4.17
CA GLY A 16 -0.01 -7.57 -4.02
C GLY A 16 0.73 -7.97 -5.30
N ARG A 17 0.08 -7.86 -6.46
CA ARG A 17 0.73 -8.10 -7.77
C ARG A 17 1.79 -7.06 -8.09
N LEU A 18 1.57 -5.80 -7.71
CA LEU A 18 2.53 -4.73 -7.91
C LEU A 18 3.81 -4.94 -7.08
N VAL A 19 3.67 -5.43 -5.84
CA VAL A 19 4.80 -5.81 -5.00
C VAL A 19 5.62 -6.93 -5.66
N LEU A 20 4.96 -7.97 -6.16
CA LEU A 20 5.64 -9.06 -6.87
C LEU A 20 6.34 -8.57 -8.15
N TYR A 21 5.75 -7.59 -8.85
CA TYR A 21 6.38 -6.96 -10.01
C TYR A 21 7.65 -6.20 -9.60
N ALA A 22 7.58 -5.37 -8.55
CA ALA A 22 8.71 -4.56 -8.08
C ALA A 22 9.90 -5.40 -7.60
N ASP A 23 9.65 -6.64 -7.15
CA ASP A 23 10.69 -7.60 -6.73
C ASP A 23 11.39 -8.29 -7.92
N THR A 24 10.93 -8.09 -9.16
CA THR A 24 11.56 -8.69 -10.35
C THR A 24 12.81 -7.91 -10.81
N PRO A 25 13.88 -8.59 -11.28
CA PRO A 25 15.06 -7.92 -11.81
C PRO A 25 14.73 -6.99 -12.98
N GLY A 26 15.10 -5.72 -12.86
CA GLY A 26 14.86 -4.71 -13.90
C GLY A 26 13.44 -4.15 -13.92
N ALA A 27 12.66 -4.36 -12.87
CA ALA A 27 11.36 -3.71 -12.70
C ALA A 27 11.50 -2.17 -12.73
N ASP A 28 10.51 -1.52 -13.35
CA ASP A 28 10.37 -0.08 -13.33
C ASP A 28 9.80 0.36 -11.97
N LEU A 29 10.69 0.82 -11.10
CA LEU A 29 10.32 1.23 -9.74
C LEU A 29 9.55 2.56 -9.75
N ASP A 30 9.79 3.45 -10.72
CA ASP A 30 9.03 4.70 -10.85
C ASP A 30 7.57 4.40 -11.21
N PHE A 31 7.34 3.43 -12.10
CA PHE A 31 6.01 2.90 -12.36
C PHE A 31 5.37 2.29 -11.11
N ALA A 32 6.12 1.48 -10.34
CA ALA A 32 5.60 0.85 -9.13
C ALA A 32 5.21 1.89 -8.07
N ASP A 33 6.00 2.94 -7.88
CA ASP A 33 5.70 4.02 -6.92
C ASP A 33 4.46 4.80 -7.32
N VAL A 34 4.32 5.17 -8.61
CA VAL A 34 3.16 5.91 -9.11
C VAL A 34 1.88 5.08 -9.00
N VAL A 35 1.91 3.83 -9.47
CA VAL A 35 0.73 2.95 -9.46
C VAL A 35 0.38 2.52 -8.04
N GLY A 36 1.38 2.28 -7.20
CA GLY A 36 1.20 1.92 -5.79
C GLY A 36 0.46 3.02 -5.03
N GLY A 37 0.92 4.27 -5.18
CA GLY A 37 0.24 5.43 -4.62
C GLY A 37 -1.21 5.56 -5.12
N ALA A 38 -1.44 5.43 -6.43
CA ALA A 38 -2.78 5.53 -7.01
C ALA A 38 -3.75 4.45 -6.50
N LEU A 39 -3.28 3.21 -6.32
CA LEU A 39 -4.09 2.12 -5.77
C LEU A 39 -4.36 2.33 -4.27
N ALA A 40 -3.37 2.79 -3.50
CA ALA A 40 -3.50 2.99 -2.07
C ALA A 40 -4.59 4.01 -1.71
N VAL A 41 -4.84 5.02 -2.56
CA VAL A 41 -5.94 5.99 -2.38
C VAL A 41 -7.32 5.32 -2.39
N SER A 42 -7.46 4.15 -3.00
CA SER A 42 -8.74 3.41 -3.04
C SER A 42 -9.00 2.58 -1.77
N LEU A 43 -8.03 2.51 -0.84
CA LEU A 43 -8.21 1.79 0.40
C LEU A 43 -9.10 2.57 1.38
N PRO A 44 -9.95 1.88 2.15
CA PRO A 44 -10.77 2.52 3.17
C PRO A 44 -9.89 3.18 4.23
N GLU A 45 -10.37 4.29 4.78
CA GLU A 45 -9.71 4.93 5.91
C GLU A 45 -9.58 3.93 7.08
N PRO A 46 -8.43 3.95 7.76
CA PRO A 46 -8.21 3.10 8.92
C PRO A 46 -9.17 3.47 10.05
N PRO A 47 -9.55 2.51 10.91
CA PRO A 47 -10.41 2.77 12.06
C PRO A 47 -9.83 3.86 12.98
N PRO A 48 -10.68 4.70 13.60
CA PRO A 48 -10.22 5.65 14.62
C PRO A 48 -9.45 4.92 15.73
N GLY A 49 -8.29 5.46 16.12
CA GLY A 49 -7.45 4.88 17.16
C GLY A 49 -6.60 3.67 16.73
N LEU A 50 -6.62 3.29 15.44
CA LEU A 50 -5.68 2.31 14.90
C LEU A 50 -4.23 2.80 15.03
N PHE A 51 -4.01 4.09 14.77
CA PHE A 51 -2.69 4.69 14.82
C PHE A 51 -2.45 5.46 16.12
N PRO A 52 -1.24 5.36 16.70
CA PRO A 52 -0.88 6.11 17.89
C PRO A 52 -0.83 7.62 17.61
N PRO A 53 -1.01 8.48 18.64
CA PRO A 53 -0.87 9.92 18.48
C PRO A 53 0.51 10.29 17.91
N GLY A 54 0.54 11.13 16.88
CA GLY A 54 1.77 11.54 16.21
C GLY A 54 2.32 10.52 15.21
N TYR A 55 1.57 9.46 14.88
CA TYR A 55 1.90 8.58 13.76
C TYR A 55 1.80 9.34 12.43
N ASP A 56 2.92 9.42 11.72
CA ASP A 56 2.95 9.86 10.33
C ASP A 56 2.86 8.61 9.43
N PRO A 57 1.76 8.42 8.68
CA PRO A 57 1.60 7.28 7.77
C PRO A 57 2.58 7.28 6.59
N THR A 58 3.32 8.37 6.36
CA THR A 58 4.33 8.49 5.30
C THR A 58 5.74 8.12 5.77
N ASP A 59 5.97 8.02 7.08
CA ASP A 59 7.30 7.79 7.67
C ASP A 59 7.77 6.32 7.55
N GLY A 60 6.87 5.44 7.09
CA GLY A 60 7.13 4.02 6.91
C GLY A 60 7.52 3.29 8.21
N PRO A 61 7.56 1.95 8.19
CA PRO A 61 8.16 1.20 9.29
C PRO A 61 9.70 1.30 9.22
N GLN A 62 10.34 1.44 10.38
CA GLN A 62 11.80 1.44 10.50
C GLN A 62 12.31 0.00 10.29
N TYR A 63 12.92 -0.27 9.14
CA TYR A 63 13.49 -1.59 8.85
C TYR A 63 14.93 -1.68 9.40
N PRO A 64 15.35 -2.84 9.93
CA PRO A 64 16.74 -3.07 10.30
C PRO A 64 17.66 -2.83 9.10
N GLY A 65 18.64 -1.93 9.23
CA GLY A 65 19.62 -1.63 8.18
C GLY A 65 19.39 -0.33 7.40
N GLN A 66 18.32 0.43 7.70
CA GLN A 66 18.25 1.84 7.31
C GLN A 66 19.06 2.68 8.30
N GLY A 67 20.32 2.96 7.95
CA GLY A 67 21.25 3.83 8.66
C GLY A 67 22.28 4.41 7.71
#